data_AF-A0A966THM2-F1
#
_entry.id   AF-A0A966THM2-F1
#
_cell.length_a   1.000
_cell.length_b   1.000
_cell.length_c   1.000
_cell.angle_alpha   90.00
_cell.angle_beta   90.00
_cell.angle_gamma   90.00
#
_symmetry.space_group_name_H-M   'P 1'
#
loop_
_entity.id
_entity.type
_entity.pdbx_description
1 polymer ?
#
loop_
_entity_poly.entity_id
_entity_poly.type
_entity_poly.pdbx_seq_one_letter_code
_entity_poly.pdbx_strand_id
1 'polypeptide(L)'
;LKSWGCKDVRFQPFSVESWSRGTLSLTIGSEGQMQTIKSVTLAHSPVSAQIDLPLADMGNGLEEDYRAAPEKVKGKIALVYLGVLPNSKPGTGTLHRSEKTALAIKYGAKGIIIINTASGGILLTGTASVTGKLIPIPAVCIGKEDGMALKEKLTQTSLNARIKILYTSQHF
;
A
#
# COMPACT_ATOMS: atom_id res chain seq x y z
N LEU A 1 -7.51 20.78 -28.99
CA LEU A 1 -6.21 20.91 -29.68
C LEU A 1 -6.39 21.38 -31.12
N LYS A 2 -6.96 20.56 -32.04
CA LYS A 2 -7.22 21.02 -33.43
C LYS A 2 -8.17 22.22 -33.49
N SER A 3 -9.27 22.19 -32.73
CA SER A 3 -10.20 23.34 -32.61
C SER A 3 -9.61 24.58 -31.94
N TRP A 4 -8.39 24.47 -31.39
CA TRP A 4 -7.64 25.57 -30.77
C TRP A 4 -6.44 25.97 -31.64
N GLY A 5 -6.40 25.53 -32.91
CA GLY A 5 -5.37 25.90 -33.89
C GLY A 5 -4.10 25.06 -33.88
N CYS A 6 -3.97 24.02 -33.04
CA CYS A 6 -2.83 23.10 -33.09
C CYS A 6 -2.89 22.25 -34.37
N LYS A 7 -1.93 22.44 -35.27
CA LYS A 7 -1.93 21.85 -36.62
C LYS A 7 -1.46 20.38 -36.65
N ASP A 8 -0.48 20.02 -35.83
CA ASP A 8 0.10 18.68 -35.78
C ASP A 8 -0.45 17.87 -34.59
N VAL A 9 -1.70 17.42 -34.69
CA VAL A 9 -2.38 16.61 -33.68
C VAL A 9 -2.65 15.23 -34.27
N ARG A 10 -1.99 14.22 -33.71
CA ARG A 10 -2.07 12.82 -34.13
C ARG A 10 -2.24 11.89 -32.94
N PHE A 11 -2.89 10.74 -33.17
CA PHE A 11 -2.90 9.65 -32.21
C PHE A 11 -1.61 8.84 -32.35
N GLN A 12 -0.99 8.49 -31.23
CA GLN A 12 0.15 7.57 -31.19
C GLN A 12 -0.28 6.32 -30.43
N PRO A 13 -0.33 5.14 -31.08
CA PRO A 13 -0.65 3.90 -30.40
C PRO A 13 0.50 3.47 -29.48
N PHE A 14 0.16 2.84 -28.36
CA PHE A 14 1.08 2.26 -27.40
C PHE A 14 0.39 1.09 -26.70
N SER A 15 1.16 0.15 -26.16
CA SER A 15 0.65 -0.99 -25.37
C SER A 15 0.93 -0.78 -23.90
N VAL A 16 0.05 -1.29 -23.04
CA VAL A 16 0.19 -1.23 -21.59
C VAL A 16 -0.28 -2.52 -20.94
N GLU A 17 0.36 -2.89 -19.83
CA GLU A 17 -0.23 -3.85 -18.91
C GLU A 17 -1.43 -3.19 -18.23
N SER A 18 -2.64 -3.62 -18.62
CA SER A 18 -3.85 -3.15 -17.98
C SER A 18 -4.22 -4.03 -16.79
N TRP A 19 -4.87 -3.42 -15.82
CA TRP A 19 -5.46 -4.12 -14.69
C TRP A 19 -6.85 -3.53 -14.44
N SER A 20 -7.78 -4.40 -14.09
CA SER A 20 -9.10 -3.99 -13.61
C SER A 20 -9.27 -4.35 -12.14
N ARG A 21 -9.80 -3.41 -11.36
CA ARG A 21 -10.18 -3.68 -9.98
C ARG A 21 -11.35 -4.67 -9.97
N GLY A 22 -11.13 -5.76 -9.27
CA GLY A 22 -12.14 -6.71 -8.82
C GLY A 22 -12.39 -6.52 -7.33
N THR A 23 -12.40 -7.61 -6.56
CA THR A 23 -12.78 -7.57 -5.15
C THR A 23 -11.59 -7.35 -4.22
N LEU A 24 -11.85 -6.64 -3.12
CA LEU A 24 -10.93 -6.44 -2.01
C LEU A 24 -11.71 -6.62 -0.70
N SER A 25 -11.17 -7.41 0.21
CA SER A 25 -11.57 -7.43 1.61
C SER A 25 -10.32 -7.27 2.47
N LEU A 26 -10.36 -6.28 3.36
CA LEU A 26 -9.37 -6.07 4.41
C LEU A 26 -10.09 -6.14 5.75
N THR A 27 -9.68 -7.07 6.59
CA THR A 27 -10.11 -7.13 7.99
C THR A 27 -8.90 -7.12 8.91
N ILE A 28 -8.98 -6.39 10.01
CA ILE A 28 -7.88 -6.22 10.96
C ILE A 28 -8.42 -6.34 12.38
N GLY A 29 -7.70 -7.04 13.24
CA GLY A 29 -8.09 -7.23 14.64
C GLY A 29 -7.23 -8.24 15.37
N SER A 30 -7.55 -8.45 16.64
CA SER A 30 -7.09 -9.59 17.42
C SER A 30 -7.97 -10.81 17.14
N GLU A 31 -7.53 -11.98 17.58
CA GLU A 31 -8.29 -13.22 17.44
C GLU A 31 -9.70 -13.07 18.05
N GLY A 32 -10.73 -13.41 17.26
CA GLY A 32 -12.14 -13.27 17.66
C GLY A 32 -12.74 -11.85 17.55
N GLN A 33 -11.94 -10.81 17.23
CA GLN A 33 -12.40 -9.42 17.14
C GLN A 33 -11.93 -8.72 15.86
N MET A 34 -12.18 -9.34 14.71
CA MET A 34 -11.81 -8.80 13.39
C MET A 34 -12.80 -7.72 12.94
N GLN A 35 -12.29 -6.58 12.46
CA GLN A 35 -13.10 -5.48 11.92
C GLN A 35 -12.78 -5.24 10.45
N THR A 36 -13.80 -5.02 9.64
CA THR A 36 -13.62 -4.61 8.23
C THR A 36 -13.09 -3.19 8.15
N ILE A 37 -12.02 -2.98 7.40
CA ILE A 37 -11.40 -1.67 7.20
C ILE A 37 -11.63 -1.21 5.76
N LYS A 38 -12.16 0.01 5.64
CA LYS A 38 -12.36 0.65 4.33
C LYS A 38 -11.01 0.82 3.65
N SER A 39 -10.88 0.26 2.45
CA SER A 39 -9.59 0.13 1.78
C SER A 39 -9.71 0.13 0.26
N VAL A 40 -8.60 0.42 -0.41
CA VAL A 40 -8.45 0.31 -1.85
C VAL A 40 -7.13 -0.35 -2.19
N THR A 41 -7.10 -1.14 -3.25
CA THR A 41 -5.87 -1.75 -3.75
C THR A 41 -5.04 -0.77 -4.54
N LEU A 42 -3.73 -0.91 -4.44
CA LEU A 42 -2.80 -0.21 -5.31
C LEU A 42 -2.62 -0.96 -6.63
N ALA A 43 -2.36 -0.20 -7.70
CA ALA A 43 -2.13 -0.78 -9.02
C ALA A 43 -0.84 -1.61 -9.00
N HIS A 44 -0.83 -2.67 -9.81
CA HIS A 44 0.22 -3.71 -9.86
C HIS A 44 0.34 -4.60 -8.62
N SER A 45 -0.55 -4.51 -7.63
CA SER A 45 -0.75 -5.58 -6.65
C SER A 45 -1.06 -6.90 -7.36
N PRO A 46 -0.70 -8.09 -6.80
CA PRO A 46 -0.93 -9.36 -7.48
C PRO A 46 -2.41 -9.56 -7.82
N VAL A 47 -2.67 -10.30 -8.90
CA VAL A 47 -4.04 -10.55 -9.40
C VAL A 47 -4.91 -11.31 -8.39
N SER A 48 -4.28 -12.11 -7.53
CA SER A 48 -4.93 -12.84 -6.46
C SER A 48 -3.99 -12.94 -5.26
N ALA A 49 -4.52 -12.76 -4.06
CA ALA A 49 -3.84 -13.09 -2.82
C ALA A 49 -4.88 -13.32 -1.72
N GLN A 50 -4.56 -14.24 -0.82
CA GLN A 50 -5.29 -14.46 0.41
C GLN A 50 -4.27 -14.71 1.51
N ILE A 51 -4.05 -13.71 2.36
CA ILE A 51 -3.10 -13.78 3.46
C ILE A 51 -3.80 -13.42 4.76
N ASP A 52 -3.36 -14.02 5.86
CA ASP A 52 -3.73 -13.70 7.23
C ASP A 52 -2.46 -13.73 8.06
N LEU A 53 -1.91 -12.56 8.34
CA LEU A 53 -0.58 -12.42 8.93
C LEU A 53 -0.56 -11.28 9.96
N PRO A 54 0.36 -11.33 10.94
CA PRO A 54 0.53 -10.25 11.90
C PRO A 54 0.88 -8.93 11.20
N LEU A 55 0.44 -7.82 11.79
CA LEU A 55 0.82 -6.47 11.38
C LEU A 55 2.14 -6.05 12.05
N ALA A 56 3.00 -5.41 11.27
CA ALA A 56 4.20 -4.77 11.75
C ALA A 56 4.14 -3.27 11.44
N ASP A 57 4.06 -2.44 12.48
CA ASP A 57 4.20 -1.00 12.30
C ASP A 57 5.64 -0.66 11.91
N MET A 58 5.82 -0.20 10.67
CA MET A 58 7.11 0.20 10.11
C MET A 58 7.23 1.72 9.96
N GLY A 59 6.48 2.50 10.73
CA GLY A 59 6.66 3.94 10.83
C GLY A 59 6.40 4.65 9.50
N ASN A 60 7.38 5.40 9.03
CA ASN A 60 7.32 6.07 7.74
C ASN A 60 7.59 5.11 6.57
N GLY A 61 8.03 3.87 6.82
CA GLY A 61 8.43 2.93 5.77
C GLY A 61 9.68 3.40 5.01
N LEU A 62 10.57 4.13 5.68
CA LEU A 62 11.87 4.54 5.17
C LEU A 62 12.91 3.46 5.46
N GLU A 63 14.02 3.46 4.73
CA GLU A 63 15.11 2.50 4.93
C GLU A 63 15.63 2.51 6.40
N GLU A 64 15.60 3.65 7.09
CA GLU A 64 15.96 3.73 8.52
C GLU A 64 14.98 2.96 9.43
N ASP A 65 13.68 2.96 9.14
CA ASP A 65 12.67 2.23 9.91
C ASP A 65 12.93 0.72 9.82
N TYR A 66 13.30 0.23 8.64
CA TYR A 66 13.66 -1.17 8.43
C TYR A 66 15.02 -1.52 9.03
N ARG A 67 16.03 -0.65 8.93
CA ARG A 67 17.35 -0.90 9.54
C ARG A 67 17.33 -0.92 11.06
N ALA A 68 16.47 -0.13 11.68
CA ALA A 68 16.30 -0.13 13.12
C ALA A 68 15.72 -1.46 13.65
N ALA A 69 14.92 -2.16 12.84
CA ALA A 69 14.29 -3.42 13.22
C ALA A 69 14.07 -4.36 12.02
N PRO A 70 15.14 -4.93 11.42
CA PRO A 70 15.07 -5.62 10.13
C PRO A 70 14.20 -6.87 10.15
N GLU A 71 14.18 -7.59 11.26
CA GLU A 71 13.38 -8.81 11.42
C GLU A 71 11.91 -8.52 11.79
N LYS A 72 11.56 -7.26 12.12
CA LYS A 72 10.22 -6.91 12.61
C LYS A 72 9.12 -7.24 11.60
N VAL A 73 9.39 -6.98 10.32
CA VAL A 73 8.43 -7.08 9.20
C VAL A 73 8.48 -8.44 8.47
N LYS A 74 9.54 -9.22 8.70
CA LYS A 74 9.79 -10.46 7.96
C LYS A 74 8.63 -11.45 8.18
N GLY A 75 8.03 -11.90 7.09
CA GLY A 75 6.87 -12.80 7.14
C GLY A 75 5.54 -12.14 7.55
N LYS A 76 5.51 -10.81 7.73
CA LYS A 76 4.35 -10.05 8.23
C LYS A 76 3.83 -9.04 7.20
N ILE A 77 2.74 -8.35 7.55
CA ILE A 77 2.20 -7.25 6.75
C ILE A 77 2.76 -5.93 7.29
N ALA A 78 3.44 -5.17 6.45
CA ALA A 78 3.96 -3.85 6.80
C ALA A 78 2.82 -2.83 6.87
N LEU A 79 2.69 -2.11 7.98
CA LEU A 79 1.86 -0.91 8.10
C LEU A 79 2.76 0.32 8.04
N VAL A 80 2.60 1.16 7.03
CA VAL A 80 3.46 2.34 6.81
C VAL A 80 2.62 3.61 6.60
N TYR A 81 3.16 4.74 7.06
CA TYR A 81 2.61 6.05 6.76
C TYR A 81 3.11 6.58 5.41
N LEU A 82 2.21 7.05 4.55
CA LEU A 82 2.59 7.55 3.22
C LEU A 82 3.47 8.81 3.29
N GLY A 83 3.16 9.71 4.22
CA GLY A 83 3.91 10.95 4.42
C GLY A 83 5.05 10.80 5.43
N VAL A 84 5.20 11.82 6.26
CA VAL A 84 6.11 11.85 7.40
C VAL A 84 5.27 12.00 8.67
N LEU A 85 5.47 11.12 9.64
CA LEU A 85 4.77 11.14 10.92
C LEU A 85 5.17 12.38 11.74
N PRO A 86 4.26 12.96 12.56
CA PRO A 86 4.54 14.18 13.33
C PRO A 86 5.78 14.11 14.24
N ASN A 87 6.09 12.93 14.78
CA ASN A 87 7.22 12.72 15.71
C ASN A 87 8.51 12.29 14.99
N SER A 88 8.60 12.48 13.67
CA SER A 88 9.81 12.16 12.91
C SER A 88 10.89 13.22 13.14
N LYS A 89 12.15 12.84 12.91
CA LYS A 89 13.30 13.77 13.05
C LYS A 89 13.13 14.97 12.09
N PRO A 90 13.58 16.18 12.47
CA PRO A 90 13.65 17.30 11.54
C PRO A 90 14.41 16.93 10.27
N GLY A 91 13.86 17.28 9.10
CA GLY A 91 14.45 16.94 7.80
C GLY A 91 14.19 15.51 7.31
N THR A 92 13.35 14.73 7.98
CA THR A 92 12.94 13.40 7.49
C THR A 92 12.29 13.53 6.11
N GLY A 93 12.86 12.85 5.12
CA GLY A 93 12.33 12.82 3.76
C GLY A 93 11.09 11.94 3.62
N THR A 94 10.50 11.94 2.42
CA THR A 94 9.44 11.00 2.05
C THR A 94 9.87 10.14 0.88
N LEU A 95 9.22 8.99 0.74
CA LEU A 95 9.36 8.09 -0.41
C LEU A 95 8.02 7.95 -1.08
N HIS A 96 8.03 7.75 -2.40
CA HIS A 96 6.80 7.41 -3.09
C HIS A 96 6.31 6.03 -2.65
N ARG A 97 4.99 5.79 -2.73
CA ARG A 97 4.36 4.54 -2.26
C ARG A 97 4.95 3.27 -2.88
N SER A 98 5.41 3.33 -4.14
CA SER A 98 6.06 2.19 -4.81
C SER A 98 7.44 1.90 -4.23
N GLU A 99 8.18 2.92 -3.82
CA GLU A 99 9.49 2.77 -3.17
C GLU A 99 9.32 2.20 -1.76
N LYS A 100 8.33 2.68 -0.99
CA LYS A 100 7.98 2.08 0.32
C LYS A 100 7.59 0.61 0.18
N THR A 101 6.88 0.26 -0.90
CA THR A 101 6.52 -1.12 -1.21
C THR A 101 7.74 -1.97 -1.56
N ALA A 102 8.65 -1.45 -2.39
CA ALA A 102 9.90 -2.13 -2.72
C ALA A 102 10.76 -2.39 -1.48
N LEU A 103 10.81 -1.44 -0.53
CA LEU A 103 11.47 -1.62 0.76
C LEU A 103 10.80 -2.71 1.60
N ALA A 104 9.48 -2.69 1.73
CA ALA A 104 8.76 -3.76 2.45
C ALA A 104 9.09 -5.14 1.89
N ILE A 105 9.09 -5.29 0.56
CA ILE A 105 9.46 -6.54 -0.14
C ILE A 105 10.91 -6.92 0.16
N LYS A 106 11.85 -5.98 0.04
CA LYS A 106 13.28 -6.18 0.31
C LYS A 106 13.53 -6.74 1.71
N TYR A 107 12.78 -6.25 2.71
CA TYR A 107 12.89 -6.69 4.10
C TYR A 107 11.97 -7.88 4.45
N GLY A 108 11.36 -8.52 3.46
CA GLY A 108 10.65 -9.79 3.62
C GLY A 108 9.20 -9.68 4.09
N ALA A 109 8.58 -8.51 3.96
CA ALA A 109 7.13 -8.37 4.14
C ALA A 109 6.37 -9.28 3.15
N LYS A 110 5.21 -9.75 3.57
CA LYS A 110 4.28 -10.57 2.78
C LYS A 110 3.02 -9.83 2.36
N GLY A 111 2.88 -8.58 2.77
CA GLY A 111 1.86 -7.62 2.36
C GLY A 111 2.23 -6.22 2.83
N ILE A 112 1.59 -5.20 2.28
CA ILE A 112 1.76 -3.82 2.72
C ILE A 112 0.41 -3.09 2.78
N ILE A 113 0.21 -2.36 3.87
CA ILE A 113 -0.89 -1.44 4.11
C ILE A 113 -0.30 -0.04 4.24
N ILE A 114 -0.73 0.85 3.35
CA ILE A 114 -0.27 2.24 3.31
C ILE A 114 -1.37 3.14 3.87
N ILE A 115 -1.05 3.89 4.92
CA ILE A 115 -1.93 4.88 5.53
C ILE A 115 -1.84 6.17 4.72
N ASN A 116 -2.97 6.65 4.21
CA ASN A 116 -3.04 7.91 3.47
C ASN A 116 -2.74 9.13 4.37
N THR A 117 -2.33 10.24 3.76
CA THR A 117 -2.07 11.52 4.46
C THR A 117 -3.27 12.45 4.49
N ALA A 118 -4.21 12.29 3.54
CA ALA A 118 -5.41 13.11 3.45
C ALA A 118 -6.42 12.72 4.55
N SER A 119 -6.96 13.73 5.21
CA SER A 119 -7.99 13.56 6.24
C SER A 119 -9.36 13.20 5.64
N GLY A 120 -10.28 12.71 6.47
CA GLY A 120 -11.66 12.43 6.09
C GLY A 120 -11.87 11.03 5.49
N GLY A 121 -11.02 10.06 5.85
CA GLY A 121 -11.15 8.68 5.36
C GLY A 121 -10.95 8.55 3.85
N ILE A 122 -10.28 9.51 3.22
CA ILE A 122 -9.96 9.50 1.79
C ILE A 122 -9.00 8.36 1.51
N LEU A 123 -9.33 7.54 0.53
CA LEU A 123 -8.46 6.48 0.03
C LEU A 123 -7.62 7.00 -1.12
N LEU A 124 -6.36 6.59 -1.16
CA LEU A 124 -5.44 6.90 -2.25
C LEU A 124 -5.12 5.65 -3.05
N THR A 125 -5.04 5.77 -4.37
CA THR A 125 -4.63 4.68 -5.25
C THR A 125 -3.57 5.11 -6.26
N GLY A 126 -3.11 4.14 -7.06
CA GLY A 126 -2.11 4.21 -8.12
C GLY A 126 -1.00 3.17 -7.92
N THR A 127 0.09 3.23 -8.68
CA THR A 127 1.10 2.16 -8.75
C THR A 127 1.84 1.89 -7.44
N ALA A 128 1.87 0.63 -7.01
CA ALA A 128 2.77 0.12 -5.96
C ALA A 128 4.08 -0.45 -6.54
N SER A 129 4.23 -0.45 -7.86
CA SER A 129 5.40 -0.98 -8.57
C SER A 129 6.33 0.13 -9.03
N VAL A 130 7.64 -0.05 -8.81
CA VAL A 130 8.68 0.83 -9.36
C VAL A 130 9.04 0.46 -10.81
N THR A 131 8.74 -0.77 -11.24
CA THR A 131 9.06 -1.28 -12.59
C THR A 131 7.87 -1.29 -13.54
N GLY A 132 6.66 -1.05 -13.03
CA GLY A 132 5.42 -1.23 -13.79
C GLY A 132 4.96 -2.68 -13.92
N LYS A 133 5.72 -3.66 -13.40
CA LYS A 133 5.30 -5.07 -13.33
C LYS A 133 4.51 -5.35 -12.06
N LEU A 134 3.75 -6.45 -12.06
CA LEU A 134 3.12 -6.95 -10.83
C LEU A 134 4.15 -7.16 -9.72
N ILE A 135 3.82 -6.68 -8.52
CA ILE A 135 4.59 -6.96 -7.31
C ILE A 135 4.16 -8.31 -6.69
N PRO A 136 5.03 -8.98 -5.92
CA PRO A 136 4.75 -10.33 -5.40
C PRO A 136 3.88 -10.34 -4.13
N ILE A 137 3.55 -9.17 -3.56
CA ILE A 137 2.79 -9.06 -2.30
C ILE A 137 1.55 -8.17 -2.49
N PRO A 138 0.42 -8.46 -1.82
CA PRO A 138 -0.74 -7.57 -1.82
C PRO A 138 -0.38 -6.19 -1.25
N ALA A 139 -0.79 -5.14 -1.95
CA ALA A 139 -0.59 -3.75 -1.53
C ALA A 139 -1.92 -2.99 -1.52
N VAL A 140 -2.30 -2.48 -0.35
CA VAL A 140 -3.55 -1.76 -0.14
C VAL A 140 -3.31 -0.43 0.57
N CYS A 141 -4.25 0.49 0.41
CA CYS A 141 -4.27 1.78 1.09
C CYS A 141 -5.53 1.90 1.94
N ILE A 142 -5.38 2.50 3.13
CA ILE A 142 -6.45 2.82 4.07
C ILE A 142 -6.45 4.32 4.37
N GLY A 143 -7.58 4.80 4.90
CA GLY A 143 -7.72 6.19 5.34
C GLY A 143 -6.76 6.54 6.49
N LYS A 144 -6.48 7.83 6.64
CA LYS A 144 -5.57 8.33 7.69
C LYS A 144 -6.06 7.96 9.08
N GLU A 145 -7.33 8.22 9.37
CA GLU A 145 -7.90 8.06 10.71
C GLU A 145 -7.88 6.60 11.16
N ASP A 146 -8.34 5.67 10.30
CA ASP A 146 -8.28 4.23 10.56
C ASP A 146 -6.83 3.76 10.77
N GLY A 147 -5.92 4.22 9.91
CA GLY A 147 -4.50 3.86 9.99
C GLY A 147 -3.82 4.34 11.26
N MET A 148 -4.08 5.58 11.69
CA MET A 148 -3.53 6.11 12.94
C MET A 148 -4.12 5.41 14.16
N ALA A 149 -5.41 5.07 14.15
CA ALA A 149 -6.02 4.28 15.21
C ALA A 149 -5.42 2.86 15.31
N LEU A 150 -5.09 2.24 14.17
CA LEU A 150 -4.39 0.95 14.16
C LEU A 150 -2.98 1.04 14.73
N LYS A 151 -2.23 2.10 14.40
CA LYS A 151 -0.89 2.33 14.98
C LYS A 151 -0.97 2.45 16.51
N GLU A 152 -1.94 3.19 17.03
CA GLU A 152 -2.16 3.31 18.48
C GLU A 152 -2.46 1.95 19.12
N LYS A 153 -3.40 1.18 18.54
CA LYS A 153 -3.74 -0.17 19.03
C LYS A 153 -2.53 -1.12 19.00
N LEU A 154 -1.66 -1.02 18.01
CA LEU A 154 -0.43 -1.83 17.89
C LEU A 154 0.60 -1.55 18.99
N THR A 155 0.51 -0.43 19.72
CA THR A 155 1.34 -0.19 20.90
C THR A 155 0.89 -1.01 22.11
N GLN A 156 -0.38 -1.43 22.12
CA GLN A 156 -1.02 -2.10 23.26
C GLN A 156 -1.17 -3.61 23.03
N THR A 157 -1.41 -4.03 21.80
CA THR A 157 -1.66 -5.44 21.46
C THR A 157 -1.19 -5.78 20.05
N SER A 158 -0.97 -7.07 19.81
CA SER A 158 -0.69 -7.59 18.47
C SER A 158 -1.99 -7.70 17.67
N LEU A 159 -1.94 -7.27 16.41
CA LEU A 159 -3.07 -7.38 15.48
C LEU A 159 -2.66 -8.21 14.26
N ASN A 160 -3.61 -8.96 13.73
CA ASN A 160 -3.49 -9.60 12.43
C ASN A 160 -4.29 -8.82 11.39
N ALA A 161 -3.80 -8.85 10.16
CA ALA A 161 -4.53 -8.37 9.00
C ALA A 161 -4.78 -9.53 8.04
N ARG A 162 -6.04 -9.67 7.64
CA ARG A 162 -6.47 -10.58 6.59
C ARG A 162 -6.78 -9.79 5.33
N ILE A 163 -6.02 -10.05 4.28
CA ILE A 163 -6.16 -9.40 2.97
C ILE A 163 -6.60 -10.46 1.96
N LYS A 164 -7.74 -10.24 1.33
CA LYS A 164 -8.22 -11.04 0.20
C LYS A 164 -8.43 -10.13 -1.01
N ILE A 165 -7.77 -10.46 -2.11
CA ILE A 165 -7.86 -9.73 -3.37
C ILE A 165 -8.10 -10.69 -4.53
N LEU A 166 -8.93 -10.28 -5.49
CA LEU A 166 -9.14 -11.02 -6.73
C LEU A 166 -9.46 -10.04 -7.87
N TYR A 167 -8.61 -10.02 -8.90
CA TYR A 167 -8.65 -9.12 -10.05
C TYR A 167 -8.50 -9.88 -11.36
N THR A 168 -8.86 -9.20 -12.45
CA THR A 168 -8.56 -9.62 -13.81
C THR A 168 -7.45 -8.75 -14.38
N SER A 169 -6.42 -9.38 -14.97
CA SER A 169 -5.40 -8.72 -15.78
C SER A 169 -5.62 -9.09 -17.24
N GLN A 170 -5.57 -8.10 -18.13
CA GLN A 170 -5.63 -8.31 -19.57
C GLN A 170 -4.47 -7.55 -20.23
N HIS A 171 -3.78 -8.19 -21.16
CA HIS A 171 -2.82 -7.53 -22.04
C HIS A 171 -3.60 -6.92 -23.21
N PHE A 172 -3.46 -5.60 -23.41
CA PHE A 172 -4.00 -4.87 -24.55
C PHE A 172 -2.86 -4.27 -25.37
#